data_AF-A0AAD8DPV2-F1
#
_entry.id   AF-A0AAD8DPV2-F1
#
_cell.length_a   1.000
_cell.length_b   1.000
_cell.length_c   1.000
_cell.angle_alpha   90.00
_cell.angle_beta   90.00
_cell.angle_gamma   90.00
#
_symmetry.space_group_name_H-M   'P 1'
#
loop_
_entity.id
_entity.type
_entity.pdbx_description
1 polymer ?
#
loop_
_entity_poly.entity_id
_entity_poly.type
_entity_poly.pdbx_seq_one_letter_code
_entity_poly.pdbx_strand_id
1 'polypeptide(L)'
;MPQAYVYSAREYGNMLMCLGEALGNASLALRIYRNRFPNVRHPSDSRMITAAFQRVLENRPIAPMAAGGGQQVNVQTEERILNVIRQNPRLGTRSAAKLLRRRGLPTVSHWTVHKVLRRNRMRPYKIHKVQALLPNDRVRRRAYCRWLLDQQQRAPGFIEHVIWTDESTFTRNGMWNRRNAHVWSDVNPYATQETGHQTRWSVNVWAGVLNGKILGPVFLPQRLNGSAYLNFINGRLDDMLDNVSLAEYRRAWFQHDGAPPHVTRPIRERLTELFNDRWIGRLGPHAWPARSPDLTPLDFFLWGYVKERVFDRECDSADEMRGRIVSVFNKLREECVEDPTLMPRVHESTQRRARLCIEMDGAQFEPNLIRSQRI
;
A
#
# COMPACT_ATOMS: atom_id res chain seq x y z
N MET A 1 -21.91 16.44 37.52
CA MET A 1 -22.50 17.66 36.92
C MET A 1 -23.92 17.33 36.50
N PRO A 2 -24.93 18.19 36.74
CA PRO A 2 -26.31 17.86 36.42
C PRO A 2 -26.44 17.65 34.91
N GLN A 3 -27.05 16.53 34.51
CA GLN A 3 -27.39 16.25 33.11
C GLN A 3 -28.15 17.45 32.54
N ALA A 4 -27.60 18.07 31.49
CA ALA A 4 -28.31 19.09 30.74
C ALA A 4 -29.59 18.46 30.20
N TYR A 5 -30.74 18.84 30.77
CA TYR A 5 -32.04 18.39 30.30
C TYR A 5 -32.28 19.02 28.93
N VAL A 6 -32.26 18.20 27.88
CA VAL A 6 -32.39 18.68 26.51
C VAL A 6 -33.87 18.61 26.10
N TYR A 7 -34.51 19.78 26.00
CA TYR A 7 -35.80 19.92 25.32
C TYR A 7 -35.60 19.80 23.79
N SER A 8 -36.61 19.33 23.08
CA SER A 8 -36.61 19.26 21.62
C SER A 8 -36.60 20.66 20.99
N ALA A 9 -36.19 20.75 19.72
CA ALA A 9 -36.20 22.02 18.98
C ALA A 9 -37.60 22.66 18.93
N ARG A 10 -38.67 21.83 18.87
CA ARG A 10 -40.06 22.29 18.91
C ARG A 10 -40.43 22.89 20.26
N GLU A 11 -40.04 22.25 21.35
CA GLU A 11 -40.29 22.77 22.70
C GLU A 11 -39.57 24.10 22.95
N TYR A 12 -38.31 24.23 22.52
CA TYR A 12 -37.61 25.51 22.57
C TYR A 12 -38.25 26.57 21.67
N GLY A 13 -38.70 26.21 20.47
CA GLY A 13 -39.44 27.13 19.59
C GLY A 13 -40.71 27.68 20.25
N ASN A 14 -41.49 26.81 20.91
CA ASN A 14 -42.67 27.22 21.68
C ASN A 14 -42.31 28.17 22.85
N MET A 15 -41.19 27.93 23.53
CA MET A 15 -40.71 28.82 24.60
C MET A 15 -40.39 30.23 24.07
N LEU A 16 -39.80 30.32 22.88
CA LEU A 16 -39.49 31.61 22.23
C LEU A 16 -40.75 32.35 21.78
N MET A 17 -41.78 31.63 21.31
CA MET A 17 -43.07 32.26 21.00
C MET A 17 -43.72 32.88 22.25
N CYS A 18 -43.70 32.16 23.38
CA CYS A 18 -44.18 32.70 24.65
C CYS A 18 -43.34 33.89 25.13
N LEU A 19 -42.04 33.93 24.83
CA LEU A 19 -41.17 35.08 25.14
C LEU A 19 -41.55 36.32 24.31
N GLY A 20 -41.87 36.13 23.03
CA GLY A 20 -42.38 37.20 22.17
C GLY A 20 -43.69 37.79 22.67
N GLU A 21 -44.64 36.93 23.05
CA GLU A 21 -45.93 37.35 23.65
C GLU A 21 -45.77 38.06 24.99
N ALA A 22 -44.76 37.67 25.77
CA ALA A 22 -44.41 38.31 27.03
C ALA A 22 -43.60 39.61 26.86
N LEU A 23 -43.44 40.11 25.63
CA LEU A 23 -42.62 41.28 25.29
C LEU A 23 -41.19 41.20 25.86
N GLY A 24 -40.60 40.01 25.84
CA GLY A 24 -39.24 39.76 26.33
C GLY A 24 -39.13 39.44 27.83
N ASN A 25 -40.22 39.43 28.60
CA ASN A 25 -40.19 39.07 30.02
C ASN A 25 -40.17 37.54 30.20
N ALA A 26 -39.00 36.96 30.48
CA ALA A 26 -38.82 35.51 30.59
C ALA A 26 -39.63 34.84 31.71
N SER A 27 -39.88 35.52 32.83
CA SER A 27 -40.69 35.00 33.94
C SER A 27 -42.16 34.92 33.57
N LEU A 28 -42.67 35.94 32.87
CA LEU A 28 -44.02 35.95 32.33
C LEU A 28 -44.15 34.91 31.19
N ALA A 29 -43.14 34.81 30.32
CA ALA A 29 -43.09 33.82 29.25
C ALA A 29 -43.20 32.39 29.79
N LEU A 30 -42.53 32.09 30.90
CA LEU A 30 -42.61 30.79 31.56
C LEU A 30 -44.02 30.51 32.11
N ARG A 31 -44.71 31.51 32.66
CA ARG A 31 -46.10 31.38 33.11
C ARG A 31 -47.04 31.11 31.94
N ILE A 32 -46.89 31.86 30.85
CA ILE A 32 -47.67 31.67 29.60
C ILE A 32 -47.43 30.26 29.06
N TYR A 33 -46.17 29.81 29.00
CA TYR A 33 -45.80 28.48 28.52
C TYR A 33 -46.42 27.37 29.38
N ARG A 34 -46.42 27.51 30.71
CA ARG A 34 -47.05 26.55 31.63
C ARG A 34 -48.56 26.46 31.42
N ASN A 35 -49.23 27.59 31.26
CA ASN A 35 -50.67 27.65 31.05
C ASN A 35 -51.06 27.10 29.67
N ARG A 36 -50.27 27.37 28.63
CA ARG A 36 -50.57 26.98 27.25
C ARG A 36 -50.27 25.50 26.98
N PHE A 37 -49.29 24.91 27.67
CA PHE A 37 -48.88 23.53 27.46
C PHE A 37 -48.93 22.72 28.77
N PRO A 38 -50.10 22.51 29.39
CA PRO A 38 -50.20 21.90 30.72
C PRO A 38 -49.73 20.44 30.80
N ASN A 39 -49.73 19.74 29.68
CA ASN A 39 -49.38 18.31 29.60
C ASN A 39 -47.95 18.04 29.10
N VAL A 40 -47.11 19.07 28.99
CA VAL A 40 -45.70 18.90 28.56
C VAL A 40 -44.75 19.21 29.70
N ARG A 41 -43.51 18.72 29.58
CA ARG A 41 -42.48 19.01 30.56
C ARG A 41 -42.17 20.51 30.55
N HIS A 42 -42.27 21.15 31.70
CA HIS A 42 -41.97 22.58 31.82
C HIS A 42 -40.49 22.86 32.14
N PRO A 43 -39.94 23.99 31.67
CA PRO A 43 -38.67 24.50 32.17
C PRO A 43 -38.74 24.72 33.69
N SER A 44 -37.68 24.32 34.38
CA SER A 44 -37.50 24.59 35.80
C SER A 44 -37.22 26.08 36.07
N ASP A 45 -36.65 26.79 35.09
CA ASP A 45 -36.24 28.19 35.22
C ASP A 45 -36.50 28.99 33.94
N SER A 46 -36.97 30.23 34.11
CA SER A 46 -37.12 31.23 33.05
C SER A 46 -35.83 31.51 32.29
N ARG A 47 -34.66 31.36 32.95
CA ARG A 47 -33.32 31.50 32.34
C ARG A 47 -33.10 30.55 31.15
N MET A 48 -33.80 29.43 31.09
CA MET A 48 -33.73 28.51 29.94
C MET A 48 -34.32 29.13 28.67
N ILE A 49 -35.39 29.93 28.81
CA ILE A 49 -36.04 30.64 27.70
C ILE A 49 -35.11 31.75 27.20
N THR A 50 -34.50 32.51 28.12
CA THR A 50 -33.51 33.53 27.78
C THR A 50 -32.27 32.94 27.11
N ALA A 51 -31.77 31.80 27.60
CA ALA A 51 -30.64 31.10 27.00
C ALA A 51 -30.96 30.60 25.58
N ALA A 52 -32.18 30.12 25.33
CA ALA A 52 -32.62 29.74 23.98
C ALA A 52 -32.67 30.95 23.04
N PHE A 53 -33.16 32.10 23.52
CA PHE A 53 -33.23 33.33 22.72
C PHE A 53 -31.83 33.87 22.41
N GLN A 54 -30.93 33.84 23.39
CA GLN A 54 -29.54 34.25 23.22
C GLN A 54 -28.83 33.41 22.14
N ARG A 55 -29.14 32.12 22.05
CA ARG A 55 -28.59 31.25 20.99
C ARG A 55 -29.06 31.66 19.60
N VAL A 56 -30.31 32.14 19.45
CA VAL A 56 -30.80 32.70 18.19
C VAL A 56 -30.01 33.96 17.81
N LEU A 57 -29.80 34.87 18.76
CA LEU A 57 -29.04 36.10 18.53
C LEU A 57 -27.59 35.83 18.11
N GLU A 58 -27.00 34.74 18.61
CA GLU A 58 -25.63 34.31 18.31
C GLU A 58 -25.54 33.38 17.08
N ASN A 59 -26.63 33.24 16.32
CA ASN A 59 -26.71 32.37 15.14
C ASN A 59 -26.34 30.89 15.44
N ARG A 60 -26.65 30.42 16.66
CA ARG A 60 -26.44 29.04 17.12
C ARG A 60 -27.74 28.25 17.03
N PRO A 61 -27.68 26.91 16.84
CA PRO A 61 -28.88 26.07 16.87
C PRO A 61 -29.64 26.24 18.20
N ILE A 62 -30.96 26.44 18.11
CA ILE A 62 -31.84 26.72 19.25
C ILE A 62 -31.73 25.60 20.31
N ALA A 63 -31.78 24.34 19.88
CA ALA A 63 -31.50 23.19 20.75
C ALA A 63 -29.98 22.98 20.88
N PRO A 64 -29.44 22.87 22.11
CA PRO A 64 -28.02 22.57 22.31
C PRO A 64 -27.70 21.15 21.82
N MET A 65 -26.74 21.04 20.90
CA MET A 65 -26.16 19.74 20.55
C MET A 65 -25.42 19.19 21.76
N ALA A 66 -25.71 17.94 22.14
CA ALA A 66 -24.97 17.24 23.18
C ALA A 66 -23.49 17.23 22.80
N ALA A 67 -22.68 18.01 23.50
CA ALA A 67 -21.24 17.99 23.30
C ALA A 67 -20.73 16.60 23.69
N GLY A 68 -20.27 15.82 22.71
CA GLY A 68 -19.57 14.57 22.92
C GLY A 68 -18.29 14.83 23.70
N GLY A 69 -18.38 14.77 25.03
CA GLY A 69 -17.27 14.90 25.97
C GLY A 69 -16.34 13.70 25.85
N GLY A 70 -15.53 13.65 24.80
CA GLY A 70 -14.42 12.72 24.73
C GLY A 70 -13.39 13.11 25.79
N GLN A 71 -13.30 12.32 26.86
CA GLN A 71 -12.33 12.48 27.94
C GLN A 71 -10.92 12.73 27.34
N GLN A 72 -10.34 13.90 27.65
CA GLN A 72 -8.97 14.22 27.26
C GLN A 72 -8.03 13.31 28.05
N VAL A 73 -7.11 12.65 27.33
CA VAL A 73 -6.03 11.88 27.95
C VAL A 73 -5.11 12.88 28.66
N ASN A 74 -4.74 12.62 29.91
CA ASN A 74 -3.80 13.44 30.67
C ASN A 74 -2.48 13.60 29.89
N VAL A 75 -1.97 14.83 29.81
CA VAL A 75 -0.73 15.21 29.09
C VAL A 75 0.47 14.35 29.51
N GLN A 76 0.60 14.03 30.80
CA GLN A 76 1.70 13.17 31.31
C GLN A 76 1.60 11.73 30.81
N THR A 77 0.37 11.21 30.65
CA THR A 77 0.10 9.88 30.10
C THR A 77 0.39 9.85 28.60
N GLU A 78 0.03 10.91 27.89
CA GLU A 78 0.32 11.10 26.47
C GLU A 78 1.82 11.12 26.21
N GLU A 79 2.60 11.87 26.99
CA GLU A 79 4.06 11.94 26.85
C GLU A 79 4.75 10.60 27.13
N ARG A 80 4.31 9.87 28.17
CA ARG A 80 4.80 8.51 28.47
C ARG A 80 4.50 7.53 27.34
N ILE A 81 3.33 7.62 26.72
CA ILE A 81 2.96 6.82 25.54
C ILE A 81 3.90 7.12 24.37
N LEU A 82 4.15 8.40 24.09
CA LEU A 82 5.03 8.82 22.99
C LEU A 82 6.47 8.39 23.22
N ASN A 83 7.00 8.49 24.44
CA ASN A 83 8.37 8.08 24.76
C ASN A 83 8.59 6.58 24.59
N VAL A 84 7.63 5.73 24.99
CA VAL A 84 7.72 4.29 24.77
C VAL A 84 7.77 3.94 23.27
N ILE A 85 6.99 4.64 22.45
CA ILE A 85 6.96 4.41 21.00
C ILE A 85 8.22 4.98 20.32
N ARG A 86 8.78 6.09 20.79
CA ARG A 86 10.07 6.62 20.28
C ARG A 86 11.23 5.68 20.57
N GLN A 87 11.29 5.10 21.77
CA GLN A 87 12.35 4.16 22.16
C GLN A 87 12.25 2.81 21.41
N ASN A 88 11.03 2.40 21.02
CA ASN A 88 10.84 1.19 20.23
C ASN A 88 9.72 1.35 19.19
N PRO A 89 10.04 1.93 18.01
CA PRO A 89 9.05 2.23 16.97
C PRO A 89 8.37 1.01 16.35
N ARG A 90 8.88 -0.20 16.61
CA ARG A 90 8.31 -1.46 16.11
C ARG A 90 7.22 -2.03 17.01
N LEU A 91 6.96 -1.43 18.18
CA LEU A 91 5.92 -1.90 19.08
C LEU A 91 4.53 -1.66 18.49
N GLY A 92 3.76 -2.73 18.37
CA GLY A 92 2.33 -2.62 18.15
C GLY A 92 1.66 -1.91 19.32
N THR A 93 0.57 -1.20 19.04
CA THR A 93 -0.22 -0.45 20.03
C THR A 93 -0.67 -1.31 21.22
N ARG A 94 -0.85 -2.63 21.05
CA ARG A 94 -1.30 -3.55 22.13
C ARG A 94 -0.14 -3.87 23.07
N SER A 95 1.02 -4.15 22.48
CA SER A 95 2.26 -4.39 23.20
C SER A 95 2.72 -3.14 23.95
N ALA A 96 2.56 -1.95 23.34
CA ALA A 96 2.82 -0.68 24.00
C ALA A 96 1.91 -0.47 25.23
N ALA A 97 0.60 -0.73 25.10
CA ALA A 97 -0.32 -0.66 26.24
C ALA A 97 0.05 -1.66 27.35
N LYS A 98 0.42 -2.90 27.00
CA LYS A 98 0.89 -3.92 27.97
C LYS A 98 2.17 -3.48 28.69
N LEU A 99 3.12 -2.89 27.97
CA LEU A 99 4.37 -2.37 28.54
C LEU A 99 4.11 -1.17 29.46
N LEU A 100 3.21 -0.26 29.08
CA LEU A 100 2.82 0.89 29.89
C LEU A 100 2.09 0.48 31.17
N ARG A 101 1.22 -0.54 31.11
CA ARG A 101 0.58 -1.12 32.31
C ARG A 101 1.61 -1.67 33.29
N ARG A 102 2.63 -2.37 32.79
CA ARG A 102 3.76 -2.88 33.60
C ARG A 102 4.64 -1.77 34.17
N ARG A 103 4.67 -0.58 33.55
CA ARG A 103 5.46 0.58 33.96
C ARG A 103 4.67 1.62 34.77
N GLY A 104 3.57 1.21 35.42
CA GLY A 104 2.82 2.06 36.36
C GLY A 104 1.68 2.88 35.74
N LEU A 105 1.17 2.51 34.56
CA LEU A 105 -0.04 3.09 33.95
C LEU A 105 -1.13 2.03 33.76
N PRO A 106 -1.80 1.57 34.84
CA PRO A 106 -2.69 0.41 34.82
C PRO A 106 -3.95 0.61 33.95
N THR A 107 -4.42 1.85 33.79
CA THR A 107 -5.65 2.19 33.06
C THR A 107 -5.46 2.44 31.56
N VAL A 108 -4.23 2.39 31.05
CA VAL A 108 -3.97 2.67 29.64
C VAL A 108 -4.48 1.50 28.79
N SER A 109 -5.47 1.79 27.94
CA SER A 109 -5.95 0.85 26.95
C SER A 109 -5.16 0.99 25.64
N HIS A 110 -5.20 -0.07 24.84
CA HIS A 110 -4.75 -0.04 23.45
C HIS A 110 -5.35 1.15 22.66
N TRP A 111 -6.64 1.41 22.88
CA TRP A 111 -7.36 2.50 22.22
C TRP A 111 -6.84 3.87 22.63
N THR A 112 -6.46 4.05 23.90
CA THR A 112 -5.81 5.26 24.40
C THR A 112 -4.48 5.50 23.68
N VAL A 113 -3.65 4.45 23.54
CA VAL A 113 -2.39 4.52 22.78
C VAL A 113 -2.67 4.88 21.31
N HIS A 114 -3.63 4.21 20.67
CA HIS A 114 -3.98 4.48 19.28
C HIS A 114 -4.48 5.93 19.07
N LYS A 115 -5.30 6.45 19.99
CA LYS A 115 -5.82 7.82 19.95
C LYS A 115 -4.70 8.85 20.07
N VAL A 116 -3.77 8.65 21.02
CA VAL A 116 -2.58 9.50 21.19
C VAL A 116 -1.70 9.48 19.94
N LEU A 117 -1.44 8.31 19.37
CA LEU A 117 -0.66 8.21 18.13
C LEU A 117 -1.32 8.96 16.96
N ARG A 118 -2.64 8.81 16.77
CA ARG A 118 -3.38 9.55 15.73
C ARG A 118 -3.34 11.06 15.96
N ARG A 119 -3.53 11.52 17.21
CA ARG A 119 -3.50 12.95 17.57
C ARG A 119 -2.14 13.57 17.28
N ASN A 120 -1.06 12.82 17.50
CA ASN A 120 0.31 13.22 17.21
C ASN A 120 0.75 12.90 15.76
N ARG A 121 -0.20 12.64 14.86
CA ARG A 121 0.05 12.35 13.42
C ARG A 121 0.96 11.14 13.16
N MET A 122 1.12 10.25 14.13
CA MET A 122 1.90 9.01 13.99
C MET A 122 1.02 7.93 13.33
N ARG A 123 1.52 7.31 12.25
CA ARG A 123 0.80 6.30 11.48
C ARG A 123 1.54 4.97 11.52
N PRO A 124 0.84 3.83 11.51
CA PRO A 124 1.48 2.54 11.31
C PRO A 124 2.03 2.46 9.88
N TYR A 125 3.30 2.12 9.76
CA TYR A 125 3.95 1.88 8.46
C TYR A 125 4.19 0.38 8.27
N LYS A 126 3.93 -0.11 7.07
CA LYS A 126 4.20 -1.50 6.70
C LYS A 126 5.71 -1.67 6.54
N ILE A 127 6.29 -2.65 7.22
CA ILE A 127 7.71 -2.99 7.04
C ILE A 127 7.84 -3.84 5.78
N HIS A 128 8.56 -3.32 4.79
CA HIS A 128 8.95 -4.06 3.60
C HIS A 128 10.24 -4.84 3.89
N LYS A 129 10.23 -6.17 3.70
CA LYS A 129 11.46 -6.97 3.75
C LYS A 129 12.14 -6.88 2.40
N VAL A 130 13.20 -6.09 2.32
CA VAL A 130 14.08 -5.98 1.15
C VAL A 130 15.40 -6.70 1.43
N GLN A 131 16.06 -7.20 0.39
CA GLN A 131 17.42 -7.72 0.53
C GLN A 131 18.35 -6.60 1.02
N ALA A 132 19.22 -6.90 1.99
CA ALA A 132 20.17 -5.93 2.48
C ALA A 132 21.14 -5.54 1.36
N LEU A 133 21.21 -4.25 1.05
CA LEU A 133 22.18 -3.72 0.10
C LEU A 133 23.58 -3.78 0.70
N LEU A 134 24.54 -4.23 -0.09
CA LEU A 134 25.96 -4.08 0.22
C LEU A 134 26.45 -2.66 -0.15
N PRO A 135 27.56 -2.18 0.41
CA PRO A 135 28.07 -0.83 0.12
C PRO A 135 28.24 -0.54 -1.39
N ASN A 136 28.78 -1.50 -2.14
CA ASN A 136 28.98 -1.35 -3.59
C ASN A 136 27.68 -1.37 -4.40
N ASP A 137 26.59 -1.93 -3.86
CA ASP A 137 25.30 -1.99 -4.55
C ASP A 137 24.73 -0.58 -4.73
N ARG A 138 24.92 0.31 -3.76
CA ARG A 138 24.44 1.71 -3.84
C ARG A 138 25.05 2.47 -5.00
N VAL A 139 26.36 2.33 -5.20
CA VAL A 139 27.09 2.99 -6.29
C VAL A 139 26.59 2.47 -7.64
N ARG A 140 26.47 1.14 -7.78
CA ARG A 140 25.99 0.49 -9.00
C ARG A 140 24.54 0.88 -9.32
N ARG A 141 23.66 0.87 -8.33
CA ARG A 141 22.26 1.29 -8.45
C ARG A 141 22.15 2.73 -8.93
N ARG A 142 22.93 3.65 -8.34
CA ARG A 142 22.92 5.05 -8.75
C ARG A 142 23.46 5.25 -10.15
N ALA A 143 24.56 4.58 -10.50
CA ALA A 143 25.13 4.64 -11.85
C ALA A 143 24.11 4.17 -12.89
N TYR A 144 23.44 3.04 -12.63
CA TYR A 144 22.38 2.52 -13.48
C TYR A 144 21.20 3.50 -13.60
N CYS A 145 20.69 4.03 -12.49
CA CYS A 145 19.57 4.97 -12.53
C CYS A 145 19.90 6.27 -13.27
N ARG A 146 21.13 6.78 -13.14
CA ARG A 146 21.60 7.94 -13.92
C ARG A 146 21.63 7.63 -15.40
N TRP A 147 22.21 6.50 -15.78
CA TRP A 147 22.23 6.04 -17.16
C TRP A 147 20.82 5.88 -17.73
N LEU A 148 19.91 5.22 -17.02
CA LEU A 148 18.53 5.01 -17.45
C LEU A 148 17.80 6.34 -17.72
N LEU A 149 17.97 7.33 -16.83
CA LEU A 149 17.35 8.64 -17.00
C LEU A 149 17.99 9.46 -18.13
N ASP A 150 19.31 9.37 -18.32
CA ASP A 150 20.01 9.97 -19.46
C ASP A 150 19.55 9.36 -20.81
N GLN A 151 19.39 8.04 -20.89
CA GLN A 151 18.81 7.38 -22.06
C GLN A 151 17.38 7.87 -22.35
N GLN A 152 16.56 7.98 -21.31
CA GLN A 152 15.19 8.52 -21.43
C GLN A 152 15.17 9.98 -21.89
N GLN A 153 16.16 10.79 -21.52
CA GLN A 153 16.28 12.18 -21.98
C GLN A 153 16.73 12.27 -23.45
N ARG A 154 17.70 11.44 -23.86
CA ARG A 154 18.21 11.41 -25.24
C ARG A 154 17.20 10.85 -26.24
N ALA A 155 16.48 9.82 -25.83
CA ALA A 155 15.45 9.17 -26.63
C ALA A 155 14.16 9.11 -25.82
N PRO A 156 13.27 10.11 -25.95
CA PRO A 156 11.96 10.08 -25.32
C PRO A 156 11.22 8.78 -25.68
N GLY A 157 10.78 8.06 -24.65
CA GLY A 157 10.16 6.73 -24.80
C GLY A 157 11.14 5.56 -24.67
N PHE A 158 12.42 5.79 -24.32
CA PHE A 158 13.40 4.70 -24.12
C PHE A 158 12.86 3.56 -23.24
N ILE A 159 12.28 3.88 -22.07
CA ILE A 159 11.75 2.89 -21.12
C ILE A 159 10.63 2.02 -21.72
N GLU A 160 9.83 2.59 -22.63
CA GLU A 160 8.77 1.86 -23.34
C GLU A 160 9.34 0.82 -24.31
N HIS A 161 10.53 1.08 -24.83
CA HIS A 161 11.25 0.18 -25.74
C HIS A 161 12.12 -0.84 -25.00
N VAL A 162 12.19 -0.81 -23.66
CA VAL A 162 12.86 -1.87 -22.90
C VAL A 162 11.88 -3.03 -22.71
N ILE A 163 12.27 -4.22 -23.18
CA ILE A 163 11.69 -5.51 -22.80
C ILE A 163 12.16 -5.80 -21.38
N TRP A 164 11.35 -5.44 -20.41
CA TRP A 164 11.58 -5.79 -19.01
C TRP A 164 11.23 -7.26 -18.82
N THR A 165 12.12 -8.03 -18.19
CA THR A 165 11.89 -9.48 -18.00
C THR A 165 12.31 -9.92 -16.61
N ASP A 166 11.64 -10.96 -16.13
CA ASP A 166 11.94 -11.57 -14.83
C ASP A 166 11.29 -12.95 -14.72
N GLU A 167 11.72 -13.73 -13.72
CA GLU A 167 11.14 -15.02 -13.36
C GLU A 167 10.53 -14.99 -11.95
N SER A 168 9.35 -15.58 -11.80
CA SER A 168 8.74 -15.79 -10.49
C SER A 168 8.35 -17.26 -10.27
N THR A 169 8.69 -17.77 -9.08
CA THR A 169 8.26 -19.09 -8.61
C THR A 169 6.93 -19.01 -7.87
N PHE A 170 6.00 -19.87 -8.26
CA PHE A 170 4.71 -20.11 -7.61
C PHE A 170 4.75 -21.48 -6.95
N THR A 171 4.43 -21.55 -5.66
CA THR A 171 4.39 -22.81 -4.91
C THR A 171 2.99 -23.01 -4.33
N ARG A 172 2.65 -24.21 -3.88
CA ARG A 172 1.38 -24.46 -3.17
C ARG A 172 1.19 -23.52 -1.96
N ASN A 173 2.28 -23.29 -1.23
CA ASN A 173 2.32 -22.37 -0.08
C ASN A 173 2.57 -20.91 -0.54
N GLY A 174 2.39 -20.66 -1.84
CA GLY A 174 3.04 -19.59 -2.60
C GLY A 174 2.43 -18.21 -2.47
N MET A 175 1.64 -17.97 -1.44
CA MET A 175 1.66 -16.70 -0.76
C MET A 175 1.49 -16.98 0.72
N TRP A 176 2.58 -16.87 1.48
CA TRP A 176 2.44 -16.54 2.90
C TRP A 176 1.64 -15.24 2.94
N ASN A 177 0.36 -15.37 3.24
CA ASN A 177 -0.56 -14.26 3.42
C ASN A 177 -0.14 -13.59 4.74
N ARG A 178 0.93 -12.80 4.69
CA ARG A 178 1.52 -12.05 5.81
C ARG A 178 0.51 -11.07 6.41
N ARG A 179 -0.59 -10.80 5.69
CA ARG A 179 -1.76 -10.04 6.12
C ARG A 179 -2.72 -10.86 7.02
N ASN A 180 -2.74 -12.19 6.91
CA ASN A 180 -3.77 -13.05 7.52
C ASN A 180 -3.22 -14.09 8.53
N ALA A 181 -1.93 -14.07 8.86
CA ALA A 181 -1.40 -14.89 9.96
C ALA A 181 -1.81 -14.30 11.31
N HIS A 182 -3.06 -14.55 11.70
CA HIS A 182 -3.62 -14.17 13.00
C HIS A 182 -4.16 -15.41 13.71
N VAL A 183 -3.57 -15.75 14.85
CA VAL A 183 -4.20 -16.63 15.84
C VAL A 183 -4.78 -15.73 16.92
N TRP A 184 -6.11 -15.74 17.04
CA TRP A 184 -6.82 -15.08 18.13
C TRP A 184 -7.15 -16.16 19.17
N SER A 185 -6.52 -16.09 20.34
CA SER A 185 -6.88 -16.93 21.48
C SER A 185 -6.60 -16.21 22.79
N ASP A 186 -7.39 -16.57 23.79
CA ASP A 186 -7.45 -16.12 25.17
C ASP A 186 -6.45 -16.83 26.09
N VAL A 187 -5.81 -17.92 25.64
CA VAL A 187 -4.63 -18.56 26.27
C VAL A 187 -3.61 -18.94 25.19
N ASN A 188 -2.30 -18.96 25.50
CA ASN A 188 -1.24 -19.27 24.53
C ASN A 188 -1.43 -20.67 23.91
N PRO A 189 -1.80 -20.80 22.63
CA PRO A 189 -2.27 -22.07 22.07
C PRO A 189 -1.15 -23.03 21.66
N TYR A 190 0.12 -22.72 21.93
CA TYR A 190 1.28 -23.44 21.38
C TYR A 190 1.11 -23.70 19.87
N ALA A 191 0.61 -22.70 19.13
CA ALA A 191 0.36 -22.82 17.71
C ALA A 191 1.70 -22.88 16.96
N THR A 192 2.25 -24.09 16.88
CA THR A 192 3.21 -24.49 15.88
C THR A 192 2.42 -24.94 14.66
N GLN A 193 2.52 -24.20 13.56
CA GLN A 193 2.11 -24.70 12.27
C GLN A 193 3.30 -25.45 11.70
N GLU A 194 3.15 -26.76 11.51
CA GLU A 194 4.15 -27.55 10.80
C GLU A 194 4.37 -26.92 9.43
N THR A 195 5.55 -26.32 9.23
CA THR A 195 6.05 -26.12 7.88
C THR A 195 6.42 -27.50 7.37
N GLY A 196 5.50 -28.11 6.61
CA GLY A 196 5.86 -29.22 5.75
C GLY A 196 7.00 -28.76 4.83
N HIS A 197 8.23 -29.06 5.22
CA HIS A 197 9.42 -28.93 4.41
C HIS A 197 9.35 -30.01 3.31
N GLN A 198 8.52 -29.78 2.31
CA GLN A 198 8.53 -30.45 1.00
C GLN A 198 7.38 -29.85 0.17
N THR A 199 7.71 -28.90 -0.71
CA THR A 199 6.77 -28.42 -1.75
C THR A 199 6.21 -29.61 -2.52
N ARG A 200 4.88 -29.81 -2.54
CA ARG A 200 4.22 -30.83 -3.36
C ARG A 200 4.34 -30.53 -4.86
N TRP A 201 4.49 -29.25 -5.23
CA TRP A 201 4.85 -28.77 -6.57
C TRP A 201 5.34 -27.31 -6.53
N SER A 202 6.05 -26.89 -7.58
CA SER A 202 6.39 -25.49 -7.84
C SER A 202 6.39 -25.22 -9.34
N VAL A 203 5.92 -24.04 -9.73
CA VAL A 203 5.87 -23.58 -11.13
C VAL A 203 6.74 -22.34 -11.25
N ASN A 204 7.77 -22.40 -12.10
CA ASN A 204 8.58 -21.24 -12.45
C ASN A 204 8.01 -20.60 -13.72
N VAL A 205 7.77 -19.29 -13.66
CA VAL A 205 7.17 -18.55 -14.77
C VAL A 205 8.08 -17.39 -15.14
N TRP A 206 8.39 -17.29 -16.42
CA TRP A 206 8.99 -16.13 -17.04
C TRP A 206 7.89 -15.25 -17.64
N ALA A 207 8.07 -13.94 -17.52
CA ALA A 207 7.23 -12.97 -18.19
C ALA A 207 8.05 -11.76 -18.63
N GLY A 208 7.50 -11.01 -19.59
CA GLY A 208 8.07 -9.74 -20.00
C GLY A 208 7.02 -8.67 -20.23
N VAL A 209 7.48 -7.41 -20.27
CA VAL A 209 6.65 -6.26 -20.62
C VAL A 209 7.41 -5.42 -21.63
N LEU A 210 6.79 -5.13 -22.77
CA LEU A 210 7.33 -4.28 -23.84
C LEU A 210 6.25 -3.35 -24.35
N ASN A 211 6.47 -2.04 -24.29
CA ASN A 211 5.57 -1.02 -24.86
C ASN A 211 4.07 -1.26 -24.56
N GLY A 212 3.78 -1.60 -23.30
CA GLY A 212 2.44 -1.92 -22.83
C GLY A 212 1.87 -3.30 -23.21
N LYS A 213 2.64 -4.11 -23.95
CA LYS A 213 2.32 -5.51 -24.26
C LYS A 213 2.92 -6.43 -23.20
N ILE A 214 2.10 -7.34 -22.65
CA ILE A 214 2.56 -8.40 -21.76
C ILE A 214 3.04 -9.59 -22.59
N LEU A 215 4.32 -9.92 -22.46
CA LEU A 215 4.96 -11.12 -22.99
C LEU A 215 4.92 -12.25 -21.94
N GLY A 216 4.89 -13.50 -22.40
CA GLY A 216 4.63 -14.64 -21.53
C GLY A 216 3.14 -14.80 -21.21
N PRO A 217 2.75 -15.65 -20.25
CA PRO A 217 3.64 -16.38 -19.35
C PRO A 217 4.33 -17.55 -20.06
N VAL A 218 5.62 -17.75 -19.80
CA VAL A 218 6.36 -18.94 -20.25
C VAL A 218 6.74 -19.77 -19.04
N PHE A 219 6.36 -21.04 -19.04
CA PHE A 219 6.70 -21.93 -17.95
C PHE A 219 8.10 -22.51 -18.14
N LEU A 220 9.00 -22.19 -17.22
CA LEU A 220 10.37 -22.66 -17.22
C LEU A 220 10.53 -23.93 -16.38
N PRO A 221 11.59 -24.72 -16.62
CA PRO A 221 11.94 -25.84 -15.76
C PRO A 221 12.12 -25.40 -14.29
N GLN A 222 11.85 -26.32 -13.36
CA GLN A 222 11.98 -26.05 -11.92
C GLN A 222 13.43 -25.69 -11.53
N ARG A 223 14.40 -26.31 -12.19
CA ARG A 223 15.84 -26.00 -12.06
C ARG A 223 16.31 -25.35 -13.35
N LEU A 224 16.34 -24.02 -13.35
CA LEU A 224 16.84 -23.24 -14.48
C LEU A 224 18.37 -23.24 -14.45
N ASN A 225 18.99 -23.72 -15.52
CA ASN A 225 20.43 -23.62 -15.76
C ASN A 225 20.67 -22.85 -17.06
N GLY A 226 21.93 -22.55 -17.38
CA GLY A 226 22.27 -21.77 -18.57
C GLY A 226 21.80 -22.40 -19.89
N SER A 227 21.86 -23.72 -20.04
CA SER A 227 21.41 -24.38 -21.29
C SER A 227 19.89 -24.36 -21.45
N ALA A 228 19.15 -24.60 -20.36
CA ALA A 228 17.69 -24.52 -20.36
C ALA A 228 17.22 -23.08 -20.66
N TYR A 229 17.91 -22.08 -20.13
CA TYR A 229 17.61 -20.69 -20.43
C TYR A 229 17.97 -20.32 -21.88
N LEU A 230 19.11 -20.80 -22.40
CA LEU A 230 19.47 -20.61 -23.81
C LEU A 230 18.45 -21.24 -24.76
N ASN A 231 17.97 -22.46 -24.45
CA ASN A 231 16.92 -23.11 -25.23
C ASN A 231 15.61 -22.31 -25.20
N PHE A 232 15.29 -21.69 -24.07
CA PHE A 232 14.17 -20.76 -23.98
C PHE A 232 14.37 -19.53 -24.88
N ILE A 233 15.56 -18.91 -24.86
CA ILE A 233 15.88 -17.76 -25.71
C ILE A 233 15.76 -18.12 -27.21
N ASN A 234 16.34 -19.25 -27.61
CA ASN A 234 16.38 -19.68 -29.02
C ASN A 234 15.05 -20.21 -29.56
N GLY A 235 14.10 -20.53 -28.68
CA GLY A 235 12.78 -20.99 -29.07
C GLY A 235 11.73 -19.95 -28.74
N ARG A 236 11.17 -20.06 -27.52
CA ARG A 236 10.00 -19.29 -27.11
C ARG A 236 10.19 -17.77 -27.15
N LEU A 237 11.37 -17.27 -26.80
CA LEU A 237 11.61 -15.83 -26.86
C LEU A 237 11.68 -15.35 -28.31
N ASP A 238 12.38 -16.06 -29.19
CA ASP A 238 12.45 -15.77 -30.62
C ASP A 238 11.04 -15.75 -31.25
N ASP A 239 10.23 -16.78 -30.98
CA ASP A 239 8.83 -16.86 -31.44
C ASP A 239 7.99 -15.67 -30.95
N MET A 240 8.24 -15.18 -29.72
CA MET A 240 7.55 -14.01 -29.19
C MET A 240 7.99 -12.71 -29.85
N LEU A 241 9.27 -12.61 -30.21
CA LEU A 241 9.84 -11.45 -30.90
C LEU A 241 9.34 -11.36 -32.35
N ASP A 242 9.05 -12.47 -33.01
CA ASP A 242 8.40 -12.49 -34.35
C ASP A 242 7.01 -11.83 -34.36
N ASN A 243 6.33 -11.82 -33.21
CA ASN A 243 5.03 -11.16 -33.05
C ASN A 243 5.16 -9.65 -32.71
N VAL A 244 6.38 -9.15 -32.54
CA VAL A 244 6.67 -7.73 -32.34
C VAL A 244 6.93 -7.08 -33.70
N SER A 245 6.38 -5.87 -33.93
CA SER A 245 6.61 -5.18 -35.20
C SER A 245 8.10 -4.91 -35.41
N LEU A 246 8.58 -5.01 -36.65
CA LEU A 246 10.00 -4.78 -36.97
C LEU A 246 10.49 -3.40 -36.48
N ALA A 247 9.63 -2.39 -36.49
CA ALA A 247 9.94 -1.05 -35.99
C ALA A 247 10.14 -1.03 -34.46
N GLU A 248 9.31 -1.76 -33.70
CA GLU A 248 9.49 -1.92 -32.25
C GLU A 248 10.74 -2.74 -31.94
N TYR A 249 10.93 -3.88 -32.61
CA TYR A 249 12.09 -4.76 -32.41
C TYR A 249 13.43 -4.04 -32.69
N ARG A 250 13.50 -3.28 -33.79
CA ARG A 250 14.67 -2.46 -34.13
C ARG A 250 14.98 -1.38 -33.13
N ARG A 251 14.08 -1.03 -32.21
CA ARG A 251 14.32 -0.10 -31.10
C ARG A 251 14.40 -0.79 -29.74
N ALA A 252 14.05 -2.06 -29.67
CA ALA A 252 13.94 -2.81 -28.43
C ALA A 252 15.29 -2.99 -27.73
N TRP A 253 15.24 -2.88 -26.40
CA TRP A 253 16.33 -3.22 -25.49
C TRP A 253 15.91 -4.41 -24.64
N PHE A 254 16.78 -5.39 -24.44
CA PHE A 254 16.44 -6.54 -23.59
C PHE A 254 16.99 -6.36 -22.18
N GLN A 255 16.18 -6.52 -21.14
CA GLN A 255 16.64 -6.50 -19.76
C GLN A 255 16.40 -7.85 -19.09
N HIS A 256 17.42 -8.39 -18.42
CA HIS A 256 17.29 -9.49 -17.46
C HIS A 256 18.16 -9.25 -16.22
N ASP A 257 17.96 -10.06 -15.18
CA ASP A 257 18.67 -9.91 -13.92
C ASP A 257 20.09 -10.53 -13.94
N GLY A 258 20.75 -10.55 -12.79
CA GLY A 258 22.10 -11.10 -12.66
C GLY A 258 22.19 -12.56 -12.20
N ALA A 259 21.11 -13.34 -12.30
CA ALA A 259 21.08 -14.73 -11.84
C ALA A 259 22.11 -15.60 -12.58
N PRO A 260 22.73 -16.60 -11.93
CA PRO A 260 23.79 -17.40 -12.54
C PRO A 260 23.45 -18.01 -13.92
N PRO A 261 22.23 -18.52 -14.18
CA PRO A 261 21.86 -18.99 -15.50
C PRO A 261 22.01 -17.94 -16.60
N HIS A 262 21.78 -16.66 -16.30
CA HIS A 262 21.71 -15.56 -17.28
C HIS A 262 23.09 -15.06 -17.74
N VAL A 263 24.15 -15.43 -17.02
CA VAL A 263 25.49 -14.83 -17.18
C VAL A 263 26.41 -15.66 -18.09
N THR A 264 26.00 -16.88 -18.46
CA THR A 264 26.85 -17.78 -19.25
C THR A 264 27.19 -17.17 -20.62
N ARG A 265 28.39 -17.48 -21.13
CA ARG A 265 28.89 -16.94 -22.40
C ARG A 265 27.92 -17.14 -23.57
N PRO A 266 27.33 -18.33 -23.80
CA PRO A 266 26.40 -18.54 -24.92
C PRO A 266 25.17 -17.63 -24.88
N ILE A 267 24.64 -17.34 -23.69
CA ILE A 267 23.49 -16.43 -23.54
C ILE A 267 23.90 -15.00 -23.89
N ARG A 268 25.06 -14.56 -23.45
CA ARG A 268 25.55 -13.21 -23.74
C ARG A 268 25.83 -13.01 -25.23
N GLU A 269 26.41 -14.01 -25.89
CA GLU A 269 26.61 -14.01 -27.34
C GLU A 269 25.27 -13.95 -28.07
N ARG A 270 24.31 -14.81 -27.68
CA ARG A 270 22.97 -14.83 -28.30
C ARG A 270 22.19 -13.53 -28.10
N LEU A 271 22.20 -12.94 -26.91
CA LEU A 271 21.54 -11.65 -26.66
C LEU A 271 22.21 -10.51 -27.43
N THR A 272 23.53 -10.58 -27.63
CA THR A 272 24.27 -9.62 -28.45
C THR A 272 23.89 -9.74 -29.91
N GLU A 273 23.75 -10.96 -30.44
CA GLU A 273 23.26 -11.21 -31.81
C GLU A 273 21.82 -10.70 -32.00
N LEU A 274 20.91 -11.00 -31.07
CA LEU A 274 19.51 -10.63 -31.18
C LEU A 274 19.31 -9.11 -31.10
N PHE A 275 19.94 -8.47 -30.11
CA PHE A 275 19.66 -7.06 -29.79
C PHE A 275 20.74 -6.08 -30.26
N ASN A 276 21.83 -6.55 -30.88
CA ASN A 276 22.94 -5.72 -31.37
C ASN A 276 23.50 -4.81 -30.25
N ASP A 277 24.01 -5.44 -29.18
CA ASP A 277 24.50 -4.82 -27.93
C ASP A 277 23.45 -4.05 -27.09
N ARG A 278 22.18 -4.03 -27.49
CA ARG A 278 21.11 -3.35 -26.75
C ARG A 278 20.48 -4.26 -25.70
N TRP A 279 21.28 -4.72 -24.75
CA TRP A 279 20.79 -5.50 -23.64
C TRP A 279 21.45 -5.13 -22.31
N ILE A 280 20.70 -5.36 -21.24
CA ILE A 280 21.01 -4.94 -19.88
C ILE A 280 21.04 -6.19 -19.01
N GLY A 281 22.20 -6.47 -18.41
CA GLY A 281 22.43 -7.65 -17.60
C GLY A 281 23.77 -7.59 -16.87
N ARG A 282 24.03 -8.50 -15.92
CA ARG A 282 25.17 -8.39 -15.00
C ARG A 282 26.55 -8.27 -15.68
N LEU A 283 26.75 -8.95 -16.82
CA LEU A 283 27.97 -8.90 -17.63
C LEU A 283 27.66 -8.51 -19.09
N GLY A 284 26.63 -7.69 -19.28
CA GLY A 284 26.26 -7.15 -20.59
C GLY A 284 26.90 -5.81 -20.88
N PRO A 285 26.65 -5.26 -22.09
CA PRO A 285 27.07 -3.91 -22.47
C PRO A 285 26.66 -2.85 -21.44
N HIS A 286 25.48 -3.06 -20.81
CA HIS A 286 25.01 -2.24 -19.71
C HIS A 286 24.69 -3.10 -18.48
N ALA A 287 25.33 -2.79 -17.36
CA ALA A 287 25.24 -3.59 -16.15
C ALA A 287 23.91 -3.38 -15.40
N TRP A 288 23.12 -4.45 -15.22
CA TRP A 288 21.98 -4.44 -14.29
C TRP A 288 22.47 -4.40 -12.82
N PRO A 289 21.96 -3.50 -11.98
CA PRO A 289 22.39 -3.41 -10.59
C PRO A 289 21.84 -4.56 -9.74
N ALA A 290 22.73 -5.30 -9.08
CA ALA A 290 22.35 -6.39 -8.18
C ALA A 290 21.36 -5.93 -7.10
N ARG A 291 20.46 -6.86 -6.68
CA ARG A 291 19.49 -6.65 -5.59
C ARG A 291 18.58 -5.44 -5.80
N SER A 292 18.08 -5.26 -7.03
CA SER A 292 17.25 -4.12 -7.41
C SER A 292 15.85 -4.48 -7.93
N PRO A 293 15.07 -5.30 -7.19
CA PRO A 293 13.69 -5.62 -7.59
C PRO A 293 12.80 -4.37 -7.62
N ASP A 294 13.14 -3.35 -6.85
CA ASP A 294 12.44 -2.07 -6.80
C ASP A 294 12.60 -1.20 -8.05
N LEU A 295 13.46 -1.62 -9.00
CA LEU A 295 13.71 -0.94 -10.29
C LEU A 295 13.13 -1.68 -11.51
N THR A 296 12.57 -2.88 -11.35
CA THR A 296 11.92 -3.61 -12.47
C THR A 296 10.40 -3.61 -12.35
N PRO A 297 9.66 -3.29 -13.43
CA PRO A 297 8.20 -3.36 -13.47
C PRO A 297 7.62 -4.72 -13.09
N LEU A 298 8.38 -5.78 -13.32
CA LEU A 298 7.94 -7.15 -13.07
C LEU A 298 7.72 -7.37 -11.57
N ASP A 299 8.69 -6.98 -10.75
CA ASP A 299 8.62 -7.13 -9.30
C ASP A 299 7.63 -6.18 -8.63
N PHE A 300 7.67 -4.88 -8.96
CA PHE A 300 6.85 -3.91 -8.25
C PHE A 300 5.40 -3.84 -8.74
N PHE A 301 5.09 -4.40 -9.90
CA PHE A 301 3.76 -4.37 -10.52
C PHE A 301 3.28 -5.77 -10.92
N LEU A 302 3.89 -6.40 -11.93
CA LEU A 302 3.32 -7.61 -12.56
C LEU A 302 3.14 -8.76 -11.57
N TRP A 303 4.20 -9.14 -10.86
CA TRP A 303 4.15 -10.28 -9.94
C TRP A 303 3.27 -10.02 -8.75
N GLY A 304 3.19 -8.77 -8.26
CA GLY A 304 2.23 -8.38 -7.24
C GLY A 304 0.79 -8.60 -7.71
N TYR A 305 0.47 -8.12 -8.91
CA TYR A 305 -0.83 -8.27 -9.55
C TYR A 305 -1.21 -9.75 -9.77
N VAL A 306 -0.28 -10.54 -10.35
CA VAL A 306 -0.54 -11.94 -10.69
C VAL A 306 -0.71 -12.76 -9.43
N LYS A 307 0.20 -12.62 -8.46
CA LYS A 307 0.15 -13.37 -7.20
C LYS A 307 -1.12 -13.10 -6.41
N GLU A 308 -1.56 -11.84 -6.34
CA GLU A 308 -2.81 -11.47 -5.66
C GLU A 308 -4.03 -12.22 -6.23
N ARG A 309 -4.08 -12.41 -7.55
CA ARG A 309 -5.21 -13.06 -8.23
C ARG A 309 -5.12 -14.60 -8.24
N VAL A 310 -3.93 -15.18 -8.45
CA VAL A 310 -3.82 -16.65 -8.53
C VAL A 310 -3.92 -17.33 -7.17
N PHE A 311 -3.59 -16.62 -6.09
CA PHE A 311 -3.68 -17.09 -4.70
C PHE A 311 -4.96 -16.63 -3.98
N ASP A 312 -5.93 -16.05 -4.70
CA ASP A 312 -7.26 -15.74 -4.15
C ASP A 312 -7.98 -17.00 -3.63
N ARG A 313 -7.72 -18.14 -4.27
CA ARG A 313 -8.23 -19.46 -3.87
C ARG A 313 -7.08 -20.43 -3.69
N GLU A 314 -7.25 -21.41 -2.81
CA GLU A 314 -6.30 -22.52 -2.68
C GLU A 314 -6.20 -23.29 -4.00
N CYS A 315 -5.01 -23.83 -4.29
CA CYS A 315 -4.72 -24.57 -5.51
C CYS A 315 -3.94 -25.83 -5.15
N ASP A 316 -4.39 -26.98 -5.63
CA ASP A 316 -3.87 -28.27 -5.17
C ASP A 316 -2.89 -28.92 -6.15
N SER A 317 -2.86 -28.49 -7.42
CA SER A 317 -1.99 -29.05 -8.45
C SER A 317 -1.20 -27.98 -9.23
N ALA A 318 -0.05 -28.40 -9.79
CA ALA A 318 0.76 -27.53 -10.64
C ALA A 318 0.01 -27.14 -11.93
N ASP A 319 -0.79 -28.04 -12.49
CA ASP A 319 -1.51 -27.82 -13.74
C ASP A 319 -2.66 -26.83 -13.58
N GLU A 320 -3.39 -26.93 -12.46
CA GLU A 320 -4.37 -25.93 -12.08
C GLU A 320 -3.71 -24.55 -11.90
N MET A 321 -2.54 -24.49 -11.24
CA MET A 321 -1.80 -23.24 -11.08
C MET A 321 -1.36 -22.67 -12.44
N ARG A 322 -0.87 -23.50 -13.37
CA ARG A 322 -0.55 -23.08 -14.74
C ARG A 322 -1.77 -22.49 -15.44
N GLY A 323 -2.92 -23.18 -15.38
CA GLY A 323 -4.18 -22.70 -15.96
C GLY A 323 -4.63 -21.36 -15.39
N ARG A 324 -4.55 -21.19 -14.06
CA ARG A 324 -4.87 -19.92 -13.38
C ARG A 324 -3.94 -18.80 -13.81
N ILE A 325 -2.63 -19.05 -13.87
CA ILE A 325 -1.64 -18.06 -14.32
C ILE A 325 -1.95 -17.62 -15.75
N VAL A 326 -2.21 -18.56 -16.66
CA VAL A 326 -2.59 -18.22 -18.05
C VAL A 326 -3.86 -17.36 -18.08
N SER A 327 -4.90 -17.73 -17.32
CA SER A 327 -6.14 -16.95 -17.24
C SER A 327 -5.90 -15.52 -16.71
N VAL A 328 -5.08 -15.37 -15.66
CA VAL A 328 -4.75 -14.06 -15.10
C VAL A 328 -3.94 -13.20 -16.07
N PHE A 329 -3.01 -13.79 -16.82
CA PHE A 329 -2.29 -13.07 -17.87
C PHE A 329 -3.21 -12.64 -19.03
N ASN A 330 -4.16 -13.47 -19.44
CA ASN A 330 -5.14 -13.11 -20.47
C ASN A 330 -6.00 -11.92 -20.01
N LYS A 331 -6.54 -11.98 -18.78
CA LYS A 331 -7.28 -10.87 -18.17
C LYS A 331 -6.44 -9.60 -18.05
N LEU A 332 -5.16 -9.72 -17.66
CA LEU A 332 -4.28 -8.56 -17.59
C LEU A 332 -4.09 -7.92 -18.97
N ARG A 333 -3.98 -8.72 -20.05
CA ARG A 333 -3.91 -8.18 -21.41
C ARG A 333 -5.20 -7.45 -21.80
N GLU A 334 -6.35 -8.00 -21.47
CA GLU A 334 -7.66 -7.34 -21.65
C GLU A 334 -7.72 -6.01 -20.88
N GLU A 335 -7.35 -6.01 -19.59
CA GLU A 335 -7.30 -4.80 -18.76
C GLU A 335 -6.32 -3.73 -19.33
N CYS A 336 -5.21 -4.14 -19.95
CA CYS A 336 -4.29 -3.20 -20.61
C CYS A 336 -4.89 -2.55 -21.87
N VAL A 337 -5.81 -3.25 -22.55
CA VAL A 337 -6.55 -2.71 -23.70
C VAL A 337 -7.69 -1.80 -23.24
N GLU A 338 -8.40 -2.20 -22.17
CA GLU A 338 -9.50 -1.43 -21.59
C GLU A 338 -9.03 -0.16 -20.86
N ASP A 339 -7.89 -0.21 -20.18
CA ASP A 339 -7.23 0.94 -19.54
C ASP A 339 -5.88 1.25 -20.21
N PRO A 340 -5.87 2.05 -21.30
CA PRO A 340 -4.65 2.47 -21.97
C PRO A 340 -3.67 3.25 -21.08
N THR A 341 -4.10 3.72 -19.91
CA THR A 341 -3.25 4.48 -18.98
C THR A 341 -2.44 3.60 -18.04
N LEU A 342 -2.77 2.31 -17.92
CA LEU A 342 -2.11 1.38 -16.99
C LEU A 342 -0.60 1.30 -17.23
N MET A 343 -0.19 1.03 -18.47
CA MET A 343 1.22 0.85 -18.83
C MET A 343 2.03 2.16 -18.81
N PRO A 344 1.51 3.29 -19.32
CA PRO A 344 2.12 4.59 -19.10
C PRO A 344 2.40 4.91 -17.62
N ARG A 345 1.46 4.60 -16.71
CA ARG A 345 1.68 4.77 -15.26
C ARG A 345 2.80 3.87 -14.72
N VAL A 346 2.93 2.65 -15.25
CA VAL A 346 4.02 1.74 -14.89
C VAL A 346 5.37 2.29 -15.35
N HIS A 347 5.46 2.82 -16.57
CA HIS A 347 6.68 3.45 -17.10
C HIS A 347 7.05 4.72 -16.32
N GLU A 348 6.08 5.58 -16.00
CA GLU A 348 6.29 6.76 -15.17
C GLU A 348 6.77 6.36 -13.75
N SER A 349 6.20 5.30 -13.19
CA SER A 349 6.66 4.71 -11.92
C SER A 349 8.11 4.27 -12.00
N THR A 350 8.55 3.61 -13.09
CA THR A 350 9.95 3.23 -13.31
C THR A 350 10.87 4.45 -13.31
N GLN A 351 10.51 5.52 -14.03
CA GLN A 351 11.28 6.78 -14.03
C GLN A 351 11.37 7.40 -12.63
N ARG A 352 10.23 7.49 -11.94
CA ARG A 352 10.15 8.05 -10.59
C ARG A 352 10.98 7.25 -9.59
N ARG A 353 10.95 5.93 -9.68
CA ARG A 353 11.80 5.02 -8.87
C ARG A 353 13.28 5.23 -9.14
N ALA A 354 13.67 5.43 -10.40
CA ALA A 354 15.06 5.74 -10.75
C ALA A 354 15.50 7.10 -10.17
N ARG A 355 14.65 8.14 -10.21
CA ARG A 355 14.93 9.45 -9.58
C ARG A 355 15.10 9.31 -8.07
N LEU A 356 14.16 8.63 -7.40
CA LEU A 356 14.22 8.36 -5.96
C LEU A 356 15.47 7.55 -5.56
N CYS A 357 15.89 6.60 -6.39
CA CYS A 357 17.12 5.86 -6.18
C CYS A 357 18.34 6.79 -6.15
N ILE A 358 18.40 7.78 -7.05
CA ILE A 358 19.48 8.77 -7.07
C ILE A 358 19.40 9.70 -5.85
N GLU A 359 18.22 10.22 -5.53
CA GLU A 359 17.99 11.10 -4.37
C GLU A 359 18.39 10.42 -3.05
N MET A 360 18.13 9.11 -2.94
CA MET A 360 18.49 8.31 -1.78
C MET A 360 19.90 7.72 -1.86
N ASP A 361 20.78 8.27 -2.71
CA ASP A 361 22.19 7.87 -2.79
C ASP A 361 22.38 6.38 -3.17
N GLY A 362 21.43 5.80 -3.89
CA GLY A 362 21.38 4.37 -4.24
C GLY A 362 20.85 3.45 -3.15
N ALA A 363 20.38 4.00 -2.03
CA ALA A 363 19.75 3.24 -0.94
C ALA A 363 18.32 2.80 -1.29
N GLN A 364 17.73 2.01 -0.40
CA GLN A 364 16.33 1.60 -0.50
C GLN A 364 15.42 2.82 -0.34
N PHE A 365 14.49 3.01 -1.28
CA PHE A 365 13.64 4.21 -1.36
C PHE A 365 12.14 3.90 -1.29
N GLU A 366 11.74 2.63 -1.14
CA GLU A 366 10.33 2.23 -1.04
C GLU A 366 9.51 3.04 -0.01
N PRO A 367 10.04 3.38 1.19
CA PRO A 367 9.31 4.22 2.15
C PRO A 367 8.96 5.62 1.63
N ASN A 368 9.72 6.14 0.65
CA ASN A 368 9.53 7.47 0.06
C ASN A 368 8.56 7.47 -1.13
N LEU A 369 8.29 6.32 -1.75
CA LEU A 369 7.27 6.18 -2.79
C LEU A 369 5.86 6.51 -2.29
N ILE A 370 5.58 6.25 -1.01
CA ILE A 370 4.27 6.52 -0.39
C ILE A 370 4.12 8.01 -0.05
N ARG A 371 5.23 8.73 0.18
CA ARG A 371 5.20 10.13 0.61
C ARG A 371 4.87 11.11 -0.51
N SER A 372 5.29 10.83 -1.75
CA SER A 372 5.09 11.79 -2.86
C SER A 372 3.72 11.70 -3.55
N GLN A 373 2.79 10.86 -3.09
CA GLN A 373 1.36 10.93 -3.45
C GLN A 373 0.58 11.94 -2.58
N ARG A 374 1.26 12.68 -1.70
CA ARG A 374 0.68 13.71 -0.86
C ARG A 374 1.60 14.93 -0.79
N ILE A 375 1.59 15.71 -1.86
CA ILE A 375 1.71 17.16 -1.76
C ILE A 375 0.39 17.72 -2.27
#